data_AF-A0A226DQ14-F1
#
_entry.id   AF-A0A226DQ14-F1
#
_cell.length_a   1.000
_cell.length_b   1.000
_cell.length_c   1.000
_cell.angle_alpha   90.00
_cell.angle_beta   90.00
_cell.angle_gamma   90.00
#
_symmetry.space_group_name_H-M   'P 1'
#
loop_
_entity.id
_entity.type
_entity.pdbx_description
1 polymer ?
#
loop_
_entity_poly.entity_id
_entity_poly.type
_entity_poly.pdbx_seq_one_letter_code
_entity_poly.pdbx_strand_id
1 'polypeptide(L)'
;MRGYLGGVENLVVVWYWLSMRLKLPYGVKSSRAPLVVQRCTLFTTYFITWNPKLRRAIALDKQWNMRAFQGLNIFAASIILPSLLVRCVQLSNSPKGVDDQLTLYLTYLICFILPSYLCYARILMRPEGSRKLIHGFEIMFTLEETLEEMLPDNDHKYGAKVDSAIEKMSRVSRLLRFLLEGVSPLLVTIFAISPWNPLYTLLRAIHNFELYGPLVSLSIQAVLGFFSATGVTLMFETLDLCLILMGYSIGCLYLWTMFLVPITGKDLSYKLRPGLGFFSAVKMYKMLHVMTILEEELFREFVNPCLHHFTAVSLSTYGLFTLLAQISNDAETAGMLSKLFISRMTRMHGTDKYRRAVLRSMLPNAISLEFLKSVDTMKNGLEMNYFLNYIDRVSNITATLLVAG
;
A
#
# COMPACT_ATOMS: atom_id res chain seq x y z
N MET A 1 -1.16 33.61 26.03
CA MET A 1 -1.93 33.16 24.83
C MET A 1 -0.98 32.79 23.68
N ARG A 2 -0.33 31.63 23.76
CA ARG A 2 0.30 30.89 22.64
C ARG A 2 0.73 29.54 23.21
N GLY A 3 -0.21 28.61 23.18
CA GLY A 3 -0.11 27.23 23.62
C GLY A 3 -1.31 26.52 22.97
N TYR A 4 -1.14 25.23 22.66
CA TYR A 4 -2.02 24.38 21.84
C TYR A 4 -1.69 24.38 20.34
N LEU A 5 -0.81 23.45 19.98
CA LEU A 5 -0.99 22.47 18.88
C LEU A 5 0.21 21.52 18.93
N GLY A 6 0.25 20.70 19.99
CA GLY A 6 1.13 19.55 20.10
C GLY A 6 0.27 18.30 20.04
N GLY A 7 0.48 17.47 19.02
CA GLY A 7 -0.21 16.19 18.87
C GLY A 7 -0.61 15.93 17.44
N VAL A 8 0.19 15.12 16.75
CA VAL A 8 -0.17 13.96 15.90
C VAL A 8 1.16 13.48 15.29
N GLU A 9 1.80 12.49 15.89
CA GLU A 9 3.06 11.88 15.41
C GLU A 9 2.90 10.37 15.43
N ASN A 10 2.56 9.70 14.31
CA ASN A 10 2.50 8.23 14.25
C ASN A 10 2.85 7.68 12.83
N LEU A 11 3.34 6.43 12.82
CA LEU A 11 3.82 5.55 11.71
C LEU A 11 4.98 6.04 10.82
N VAL A 12 6.07 6.36 11.49
CA VAL A 12 7.25 7.12 11.04
C VAL A 12 8.33 6.29 10.32
N VAL A 13 8.32 4.97 10.27
CA VAL A 13 9.55 4.23 9.87
C VAL A 13 9.97 4.44 8.40
N VAL A 14 9.05 4.38 7.44
CA VAL A 14 9.38 4.61 6.01
C VAL A 14 9.43 6.11 5.68
N TRP A 15 8.52 6.91 6.24
CA TRP A 15 8.42 8.35 5.95
C TRP A 15 9.44 9.21 6.72
N TYR A 16 9.89 8.83 7.91
CA TYR A 16 11.03 9.50 8.57
C TYR A 16 12.37 9.03 8.02
N TRP A 17 12.46 7.87 7.39
CA TRP A 17 13.66 7.54 6.63
C TRP A 17 13.78 8.48 5.42
N LEU A 18 12.67 8.69 4.70
CA LEU A 18 12.49 9.77 3.72
C LEU A 18 12.74 11.17 4.30
N SER A 19 12.24 11.48 5.50
CA SER A 19 12.40 12.81 6.12
C SER A 19 13.78 13.06 6.74
N MET A 20 14.50 12.01 7.17
CA MET A 20 15.88 12.10 7.67
C MET A 20 16.88 12.37 6.54
N ARG A 21 16.67 11.83 5.33
CA ARG A 21 17.57 12.06 4.19
C ARG A 21 17.24 13.32 3.39
N LEU A 22 15.97 13.69 3.23
CA LEU A 22 15.59 14.92 2.51
C LEU A 22 15.87 16.24 3.26
N LYS A 23 16.61 16.25 4.39
CA LYS A 23 16.80 17.43 5.26
C LYS A 23 15.48 18.20 5.50
N LEU A 24 14.36 17.50 5.68
CA LEU A 24 13.12 18.16 6.04
C LEU A 24 13.28 18.71 7.48
N PRO A 25 12.91 19.97 7.77
CA PRO A 25 13.32 20.73 8.96
C PRO A 25 12.66 20.28 10.29
N TYR A 26 12.19 19.04 10.39
CA TYR A 26 11.47 18.54 11.56
C TYR A 26 12.27 17.44 12.27
N GLY A 27 13.10 17.85 13.23
CA GLY A 27 13.98 17.01 14.05
C GLY A 27 13.26 16.19 15.13
N VAL A 28 12.31 15.34 14.76
CA VAL A 28 11.63 14.45 15.71
C VAL A 28 12.39 13.12 15.86
N LYS A 29 12.52 12.63 17.10
CA LYS A 29 13.34 11.46 17.45
C LYS A 29 12.71 10.13 16.98
N SER A 30 13.39 9.47 16.06
CA SER A 30 13.06 8.23 15.29
C SER A 30 12.58 6.98 16.06
N SER A 31 12.75 6.89 17.38
CA SER A 31 12.59 5.62 18.11
C SER A 31 11.15 5.23 18.49
N ARG A 32 10.14 6.07 18.24
CA ARG A 32 8.79 5.88 18.83
C ARG A 32 7.77 5.16 17.95
N ALA A 33 7.85 5.21 16.62
CA ALA A 33 6.78 4.62 15.78
C ALA A 33 6.64 3.09 15.81
N PRO A 34 7.71 2.30 15.82
CA PRO A 34 7.60 0.85 16.00
C PRO A 34 6.86 0.52 17.31
N LEU A 35 7.10 1.31 18.34
CA LEU A 35 6.44 1.18 19.64
C LEU A 35 4.95 1.53 19.56
N VAL A 36 4.56 2.47 18.71
CA VAL A 36 3.15 2.85 18.50
C VAL A 36 2.40 1.73 17.79
N VAL A 37 2.93 1.22 16.66
CA VAL A 37 2.31 0.08 15.96
C VAL A 37 2.18 -1.12 16.90
N GLN A 38 3.22 -1.38 17.69
CA GLN A 38 3.17 -2.39 18.73
C GLN A 38 2.09 -2.10 19.78
N ARG A 39 1.88 -0.85 20.21
CA ARG A 39 0.82 -0.48 21.16
C ARG A 39 -0.57 -0.62 20.56
N CYS A 40 -0.78 -0.17 19.33
CA CYS A 40 -2.06 -0.28 18.61
C CYS A 40 -2.46 -1.74 18.39
N THR A 41 -1.48 -2.62 18.24
CA THR A 41 -1.67 -4.08 18.11
C THR A 41 -1.65 -4.82 19.45
N LEU A 42 -1.71 -4.11 20.58
CA LEU A 42 -1.61 -4.66 21.94
C LEU A 42 -0.39 -5.58 22.14
N PHE A 43 0.68 -5.34 21.38
CA PHE A 43 1.90 -6.16 21.31
C PHE A 43 1.67 -7.61 20.87
N THR A 44 0.49 -7.94 20.35
CA THR A 44 0.11 -9.31 20.01
C THR A 44 0.46 -9.67 18.56
N THR A 45 0.47 -8.69 17.67
CA THR A 45 0.48 -8.94 16.22
C THR A 45 1.43 -8.00 15.48
N TYR A 46 2.71 -8.06 15.85
CA TYR A 46 3.80 -7.41 15.10
C TYR A 46 4.81 -8.44 14.59
N PHE A 47 5.27 -8.25 13.35
CA PHE A 47 6.23 -9.12 12.67
C PHE A 47 7.57 -8.42 12.38
N ILE A 48 7.62 -7.10 12.56
CA ILE A 48 8.82 -6.28 12.40
C ILE A 48 9.10 -5.54 13.72
N THR A 49 10.38 -5.46 14.10
CA THR A 49 10.82 -4.62 15.20
C THR A 49 11.92 -3.68 14.75
N TRP A 50 12.02 -2.52 15.39
CA TRP A 50 13.12 -1.62 15.14
C TRP A 50 14.26 -1.91 16.08
N ASN A 51 15.46 -2.11 15.52
CA ASN A 51 16.68 -2.22 16.30
C ASN A 51 17.32 -0.84 16.41
N PRO A 52 17.28 -0.18 17.59
CA PRO A 52 17.84 1.17 17.74
C PRO A 52 19.37 1.19 17.60
N LYS A 53 20.07 0.08 17.88
CA LYS A 53 21.52 -0.02 17.75
C LYS A 53 21.95 -0.07 16.29
N LEU A 54 21.24 -0.88 15.51
CA LEU A 54 21.52 -1.07 14.08
C LEU A 54 20.82 -0.04 13.19
N ARG A 55 19.93 0.79 13.77
CA ARG A 55 19.06 1.75 13.06
C ARG A 55 18.35 1.11 11.86
N ARG A 56 17.91 -0.14 12.03
CA ARG A 56 17.24 -0.92 10.98
C ARG A 56 16.05 -1.71 11.52
N ALA A 57 15.10 -1.97 10.63
CA ALA A 57 14.05 -2.95 10.87
C ALA A 57 14.67 -4.35 10.92
N ILE A 58 14.30 -5.16 11.91
CA ILE A 58 14.69 -6.57 12.01
C ILE A 58 13.43 -7.42 12.16
N ALA A 59 13.47 -8.62 11.59
CA ALA A 59 12.41 -9.59 11.79
C ALA A 59 12.31 -9.93 13.28
N LEU A 60 11.08 -10.09 13.77
CA LEU A 60 10.88 -10.48 15.15
C LEU A 60 11.42 -11.91 15.38
N ASP A 61 12.34 -12.05 16.33
CA ASP A 61 12.93 -13.35 16.71
C ASP A 61 11.99 -14.18 17.62
N LYS A 62 11.05 -13.52 18.32
CA LYS A 62 10.12 -14.18 19.24
C LYS A 62 9.07 -14.99 18.48
N GLN A 63 9.20 -16.31 18.55
CA GLN A 63 8.34 -17.27 17.88
C GLN A 63 6.85 -17.19 18.32
N TRP A 64 6.55 -16.81 19.57
CA TRP A 64 5.17 -16.81 20.08
C TRP A 64 4.26 -15.77 19.40
N ASN A 65 4.73 -14.52 19.20
CA ASN A 65 3.94 -13.48 18.55
C ASN A 65 3.60 -13.86 17.09
N MET A 66 4.55 -14.47 16.39
CA MET A 66 4.32 -14.96 15.04
C MET A 66 3.26 -16.07 15.03
N ARG A 67 3.33 -17.03 15.97
CA ARG A 67 2.32 -18.08 16.11
C ARG A 67 0.95 -17.53 16.48
N ALA A 68 0.88 -16.52 17.35
CA ALA A 68 -0.37 -15.86 17.72
C ALA A 68 -1.00 -15.14 16.51
N PHE A 69 -0.20 -14.40 15.75
CA PHE A 69 -0.63 -13.76 14.51
C PHE A 69 -1.13 -14.79 13.48
N GLN A 70 -0.41 -15.90 13.28
CA GLN A 70 -0.84 -17.00 12.42
C GLN A 70 -2.16 -17.60 12.88
N GLY A 71 -2.28 -17.92 14.17
CA GLY A 71 -3.49 -18.50 14.75
C GLY A 71 -4.71 -17.60 14.58
N LEU A 72 -4.56 -16.29 14.84
CA LEU A 72 -5.63 -15.31 14.67
C LEU A 72 -6.10 -15.24 13.21
N ASN A 73 -5.17 -15.22 12.25
CA ASN A 73 -5.49 -15.14 10.83
C ASN A 73 -6.11 -16.42 10.29
N ILE A 74 -5.65 -17.59 10.75
CA ILE A 74 -6.27 -18.87 10.42
C ILE A 74 -7.70 -18.90 10.96
N PHE A 75 -7.90 -18.50 12.22
CA PHE A 75 -9.24 -18.39 12.81
C PHE A 75 -10.14 -17.43 12.02
N ALA A 76 -9.62 -16.26 11.62
CA ALA A 76 -10.36 -15.30 10.82
C ALA A 76 -10.74 -15.88 9.44
N ALA A 77 -9.83 -16.59 8.77
CA ALA A 77 -10.06 -17.19 7.46
C ALA A 77 -11.02 -18.38 7.51
N SER A 78 -10.93 -19.23 8.53
CA SER A 78 -11.67 -20.49 8.61
C SER A 78 -13.03 -20.36 9.30
N ILE A 79 -13.19 -19.40 10.22
CA ILE A 79 -14.41 -19.26 11.03
C ILE A 79 -15.12 -17.94 10.74
N ILE A 80 -14.42 -16.81 10.91
CA ILE A 80 -15.07 -15.49 10.81
C ILE A 80 -15.54 -15.20 9.39
N LEU A 81 -14.67 -15.40 8.38
CA LEU A 81 -14.99 -15.08 7.00
C LEU A 81 -16.19 -15.91 6.47
N PRO A 82 -16.23 -17.25 6.59
CA PRO A 82 -17.41 -18.03 6.19
C PRO A 82 -18.68 -17.61 6.93
N SER A 83 -18.58 -17.33 8.24
CA SER A 83 -19.74 -16.92 9.04
C SER A 83 -20.31 -15.57 8.58
N LEU A 84 -19.45 -14.61 8.24
CA LEU A 84 -19.86 -13.32 7.69
C LEU A 84 -20.44 -13.47 6.27
N LEU A 85 -19.91 -14.38 5.43
CA LEU A 85 -20.47 -14.68 4.11
C LEU A 85 -21.88 -15.27 4.21
N VAL A 86 -22.10 -16.22 5.12
CA VAL A 86 -23.44 -16.76 5.40
C VAL A 86 -24.37 -15.63 5.85
N ARG A 87 -23.89 -14.73 6.73
CA ARG A 87 -24.68 -13.58 7.17
C ARG A 87 -25.02 -12.63 6.03
N CYS A 88 -24.10 -12.38 5.10
CA CYS A 88 -24.38 -11.60 3.88
C CYS A 88 -25.53 -12.20 3.08
N VAL A 89 -25.53 -13.52 2.87
CA VAL A 89 -26.61 -14.23 2.14
C VAL A 89 -27.93 -14.17 2.90
N GLN A 90 -27.91 -14.30 4.23
CA GLN A 90 -29.12 -14.13 5.04
C GLN A 90 -29.69 -12.71 4.92
N LEU A 91 -28.83 -11.70 5.06
CA LEU A 91 -29.23 -10.29 4.99
C LEU A 91 -29.71 -9.91 3.59
N SER A 92 -29.16 -10.49 2.52
CA SER A 92 -29.62 -10.24 1.15
C SER A 92 -31.01 -10.81 0.85
N ASN A 93 -31.36 -11.91 1.53
CA ASN A 93 -32.65 -12.58 1.37
C ASN A 93 -33.71 -12.10 2.38
N SER A 94 -33.35 -11.22 3.31
CA SER A 94 -34.25 -10.70 4.33
C SER A 94 -35.31 -9.78 3.71
N PRO A 95 -36.59 -9.84 4.15
CA PRO A 95 -37.61 -8.91 3.70
C PRO A 95 -37.22 -7.45 3.98
N LYS A 96 -37.53 -6.55 3.05
CA LYS A 96 -37.24 -5.11 3.20
C LYS A 96 -37.85 -4.58 4.50
N GLY A 97 -37.01 -3.98 5.35
CA GLY A 97 -37.42 -3.35 6.62
C GLY A 97 -37.26 -4.20 7.87
N VAL A 98 -36.85 -5.48 7.74
CA VAL A 98 -36.56 -6.34 8.91
C VAL A 98 -35.17 -6.03 9.49
N ASP A 99 -34.16 -5.98 8.63
CA ASP A 99 -32.78 -5.65 9.02
C ASP A 99 -32.44 -4.20 8.67
N ASP A 100 -31.62 -3.58 9.51
CA ASP A 100 -31.12 -2.23 9.30
C ASP A 100 -30.13 -2.17 8.12
N GLN A 101 -30.30 -1.17 7.24
CA GLN A 101 -29.48 -1.02 6.03
C GLN A 101 -27.99 -0.82 6.34
N LEU A 102 -27.65 -0.17 7.45
CA LEU A 102 -26.25 0.06 7.82
C LEU A 102 -25.56 -1.24 8.19
N THR A 103 -26.27 -2.16 8.85
CA THR A 103 -25.77 -3.51 9.14
C THR A 103 -25.42 -4.26 7.86
N LEU A 104 -26.28 -4.17 6.84
CA LEU A 104 -26.04 -4.77 5.53
C LEU A 104 -24.74 -4.22 4.91
N TYR A 105 -24.61 -2.88 4.85
CA TYR A 105 -23.42 -2.24 4.26
C TYR A 105 -22.13 -2.55 5.03
N LEU A 106 -22.16 -2.52 6.36
CA LEU A 106 -21.00 -2.84 7.19
C LEU A 106 -20.60 -4.31 7.05
N THR A 107 -21.57 -5.23 7.01
CA THR A 107 -21.27 -6.67 6.84
C THR A 107 -20.62 -6.93 5.48
N TYR A 108 -21.15 -6.35 4.40
CA TYR A 108 -20.53 -6.44 3.08
C TYR A 108 -19.14 -5.81 3.04
N LEU A 109 -18.96 -4.64 3.64
CA LEU A 109 -17.66 -3.97 3.70
C LEU A 109 -16.61 -4.82 4.42
N ILE A 110 -16.95 -5.42 5.56
CA ILE A 110 -16.01 -6.29 6.29
C ILE A 110 -15.75 -7.59 5.52
N CYS A 111 -16.80 -8.23 4.97
CA CYS A 111 -16.65 -9.40 4.08
C CYS A 111 -15.75 -9.11 2.89
N PHE A 112 -15.69 -7.86 2.45
CA PHE A 112 -14.84 -7.43 1.37
C PHE A 112 -13.38 -7.15 1.83
N ILE A 113 -13.20 -6.40 2.91
CA ILE A 113 -11.87 -6.03 3.41
C ILE A 113 -11.13 -7.25 3.98
N LEU A 114 -11.84 -8.19 4.62
CA LEU A 114 -11.22 -9.33 5.30
C LEU A 114 -10.43 -10.26 4.37
N PRO A 115 -10.94 -10.73 3.22
CA PRO A 115 -10.15 -11.49 2.24
C PRO A 115 -8.96 -10.71 1.71
N SER A 116 -9.13 -9.41 1.47
CA SER A 116 -8.04 -8.54 1.00
C SER A 116 -6.91 -8.54 2.01
N TYR A 117 -7.23 -8.25 3.28
CA TYR A 117 -6.27 -8.34 4.39
C TYR A 117 -5.63 -9.72 4.51
N LEU A 118 -6.40 -10.81 4.45
CA LEU A 118 -5.88 -12.17 4.61
C LEU A 118 -4.83 -12.53 3.55
N CYS A 119 -4.93 -11.98 2.34
CA CYS A 119 -3.89 -12.16 1.33
C CYS A 119 -2.57 -11.49 1.72
N TYR A 120 -2.61 -10.25 2.23
CA TYR A 120 -1.42 -9.56 2.75
C TYR A 120 -0.87 -10.27 3.99
N ALA A 121 -1.75 -10.62 4.93
CA ALA A 121 -1.40 -11.35 6.13
C ALA A 121 -0.75 -12.69 5.79
N ARG A 122 -1.19 -13.40 4.72
CA ARG A 122 -0.59 -14.67 4.29
C ARG A 122 0.89 -14.56 3.95
N ILE A 123 1.32 -13.47 3.34
CA ILE A 123 2.73 -13.23 3.03
C ILE A 123 3.50 -13.08 4.33
N LEU A 124 2.97 -12.25 5.24
CA LEU A 124 3.59 -11.94 6.52
C LEU A 124 3.58 -13.13 7.51
N MET A 125 2.61 -14.02 7.38
CA MET A 125 2.52 -15.28 8.14
C MET A 125 3.60 -16.27 7.75
N ARG A 126 4.22 -16.17 6.56
CA ARG A 126 5.31 -17.08 6.19
C ARG A 126 6.55 -16.76 7.03
N PRO A 127 7.26 -17.76 7.57
CA PRO A 127 8.49 -17.54 8.32
C PRO A 127 9.53 -16.71 7.57
N GLU A 128 9.59 -16.87 6.25
CA GLU A 128 10.48 -16.12 5.37
C GLU A 128 9.88 -14.80 4.88
N GLY A 129 8.56 -14.63 4.93
CA GLY A 129 7.87 -13.50 4.32
C GLY A 129 8.28 -12.16 4.92
N SER A 130 8.32 -12.07 6.27
CA SER A 130 8.80 -10.86 6.95
C SER A 130 10.28 -10.59 6.67
N ARG A 131 11.11 -11.63 6.54
CA ARG A 131 12.54 -11.50 6.22
C ARG A 131 12.76 -11.01 4.79
N LYS A 132 12.07 -11.62 3.81
CA LYS A 132 12.07 -11.18 2.42
C LYS A 132 11.64 -9.72 2.29
N LEU A 133 10.58 -9.35 3.01
CA LEU A 133 10.09 -7.98 3.02
C LEU A 133 11.16 -7.00 3.51
N ILE A 134 11.73 -7.25 4.70
CA ILE A 134 12.79 -6.41 5.27
C ILE A 134 14.00 -6.36 4.34
N HIS A 135 14.40 -7.49 3.77
CA HIS A 135 15.52 -7.55 2.85
C HIS A 135 15.28 -6.73 1.57
N GLY A 136 14.06 -6.81 1.02
CA GLY A 136 13.63 -5.95 -0.08
C GLY A 136 13.79 -4.47 0.27
N PHE A 137 13.39 -4.03 1.47
CA PHE A 137 13.65 -2.65 1.92
C PHE A 137 15.11 -2.31 2.02
N GLU A 138 15.92 -3.17 2.61
CA GLU A 138 17.35 -2.93 2.74
C GLU A 138 18.01 -2.73 1.37
N ILE A 139 17.63 -3.54 0.36
CA ILE A 139 18.13 -3.37 -1.00
C ILE A 139 17.60 -2.07 -1.62
N MET A 140 16.31 -1.78 -1.50
CA MET A 140 15.70 -0.55 -2.01
C MET A 140 16.39 0.71 -1.47
N PHE A 141 16.65 0.73 -0.15
CA PHE A 141 17.39 1.82 0.48
C PHE A 141 18.79 1.91 -0.07
N THR A 142 19.54 0.80 -0.11
CA THR A 142 20.92 0.77 -0.64
C THR A 142 20.98 1.31 -2.07
N LEU A 143 19.99 0.97 -2.91
CA LEU A 143 19.86 1.50 -4.26
C LEU A 143 19.60 3.01 -4.25
N GLU A 144 18.72 3.51 -3.39
CA GLU A 144 18.47 4.94 -3.20
C GLU A 144 19.74 5.69 -2.75
N GLU A 145 20.51 5.17 -1.79
CA GLU A 145 21.77 5.81 -1.35
C GLU A 145 22.75 5.88 -2.53
N THR A 146 22.85 4.80 -3.30
CA THR A 146 23.71 4.73 -4.48
C THR A 146 23.27 5.71 -5.56
N LEU A 147 21.96 5.96 -5.70
CA LEU A 147 21.40 6.95 -6.63
C LEU A 147 21.68 8.39 -6.17
N GLU A 148 21.60 8.65 -4.86
CA GLU A 148 21.93 9.93 -4.23
C GLU A 148 23.41 10.28 -4.43
N GLU A 149 24.32 9.33 -4.23
CA GLU A 149 25.77 9.50 -4.47
C GLU A 149 26.12 9.82 -5.93
N MET A 150 25.24 9.52 -6.89
CA MET A 150 25.45 9.86 -8.30
C MET A 150 25.13 11.33 -8.62
N LEU A 151 24.45 12.05 -7.73
CA LEU A 151 24.13 13.45 -7.94
C LEU A 151 25.40 14.32 -7.75
N PRO A 152 25.64 15.29 -8.65
CA PRO A 152 26.71 16.25 -8.46
C PRO A 152 26.40 17.15 -7.26
N ASP A 153 27.40 17.36 -6.40
CA ASP A 153 27.48 18.17 -5.16
C ASP A 153 26.16 18.68 -4.53
N ASN A 154 25.95 18.34 -3.25
CA ASN A 154 24.70 18.47 -2.47
C ASN A 154 24.09 19.87 -2.37
N ASP A 155 24.81 20.91 -2.80
CA ASP A 155 24.31 22.29 -2.82
C ASP A 155 23.42 22.58 -4.05
N HIS A 156 23.33 21.67 -5.01
CA HIS A 156 22.45 21.82 -6.16
C HIS A 156 20.98 21.60 -5.79
N LYS A 157 20.17 22.65 -5.95
CA LYS A 157 18.71 22.55 -5.86
C LYS A 157 18.21 21.56 -6.91
N TYR A 158 17.43 20.54 -6.50
CA TYR A 158 16.81 19.54 -7.37
C TYR A 158 15.91 20.13 -8.47
N GLY A 159 15.49 21.38 -8.26
CA GLY A 159 14.74 22.21 -9.18
C GLY A 159 13.24 22.10 -8.92
N ALA A 160 12.53 23.20 -9.17
CA ALA A 160 11.14 23.39 -8.74
C ALA A 160 10.17 22.25 -9.08
N LYS A 161 10.37 21.53 -10.20
CA LYS A 161 9.51 20.37 -10.54
C LYS A 161 9.73 19.16 -9.62
N VAL A 162 10.98 18.88 -9.23
CA VAL A 162 11.29 17.76 -8.31
C VAL A 162 10.81 18.14 -6.91
N ASP A 163 11.08 19.37 -6.47
CA ASP A 163 10.59 19.88 -5.19
C ASP A 163 9.05 19.81 -5.09
N SER A 164 8.36 20.22 -6.15
CA SER A 164 6.88 20.11 -6.23
C SER A 164 6.39 18.66 -6.22
N ALA A 165 7.09 17.75 -6.89
CA ALA A 165 6.77 16.32 -6.86
C ALA A 165 6.91 15.74 -5.45
N ILE A 166 8.02 16.03 -4.77
CA ILE A 166 8.28 15.63 -3.38
C ILE A 166 7.19 16.16 -2.46
N GLU A 167 6.82 17.44 -2.61
CA GLU A 167 5.78 18.06 -1.79
C GLU A 167 4.41 17.39 -2.00
N LYS A 168 4.02 17.15 -3.26
CA LYS A 168 2.76 16.46 -3.60
C LYS A 168 2.72 15.05 -3.02
N MET A 169 3.77 14.25 -3.22
CA MET A 169 3.84 12.89 -2.68
C MET A 169 3.81 12.88 -1.15
N SER A 170 4.54 13.80 -0.52
CA SER A 170 4.54 13.96 0.94
C SER A 170 3.17 14.38 1.48
N ARG A 171 2.41 15.19 0.73
CA ARG A 171 1.05 15.59 1.10
C ARG A 171 0.09 14.40 1.03
N VAL A 172 0.15 13.61 -0.04
CA VAL A 172 -0.69 12.41 -0.20
C VAL A 172 -0.41 11.41 0.91
N SER A 173 0.87 11.12 1.20
CA SER A 173 1.25 10.21 2.27
C SER A 173 0.77 10.68 3.65
N ARG A 174 0.91 11.98 3.96
CA ARG A 174 0.40 12.57 5.21
C ARG A 174 -1.12 12.47 5.33
N LEU A 175 -1.85 12.75 4.26
CA LEU A 175 -3.31 12.64 4.25
C LEU A 175 -3.76 11.19 4.47
N LEU A 176 -3.13 10.24 3.77
CA LEU A 176 -3.44 8.82 3.90
C LEU A 176 -3.29 8.35 5.36
N ARG A 177 -2.20 8.75 6.01
CA ARG A 177 -1.94 8.44 7.43
C ARG A 177 -2.93 9.10 8.37
N PHE A 178 -3.22 10.38 8.17
CA PHE A 178 -4.23 11.07 8.98
C PHE A 178 -5.57 10.33 8.94
N LEU A 179 -5.95 9.83 7.77
CA LEU A 179 -7.16 9.03 7.60
C LEU A 179 -7.04 7.65 8.27
N LEU A 180 -5.96 6.91 8.05
CA LEU A 180 -5.79 5.54 8.53
C LEU A 180 -5.49 5.42 10.02
N GLU A 181 -4.73 6.36 10.60
CA GLU A 181 -4.31 6.32 12.01
C GLU A 181 -5.18 7.22 12.90
N GLY A 182 -5.73 8.30 12.34
CA GLY A 182 -6.55 9.26 13.08
C GLY A 182 -8.04 8.94 12.99
N VAL A 183 -8.58 9.03 11.77
CA VAL A 183 -10.03 8.93 11.54
C VAL A 183 -10.52 7.48 11.61
N SER A 184 -9.79 6.54 11.02
CA SER A 184 -10.23 5.14 10.90
C SER A 184 -10.43 4.46 12.26
N PRO A 185 -9.50 4.50 13.24
CA PRO A 185 -9.68 3.80 14.51
C PRO A 185 -10.86 4.35 15.32
N LEU A 186 -11.14 5.65 15.21
CA LEU A 186 -12.31 6.28 15.83
C LEU A 186 -13.61 5.73 15.22
N LEU A 187 -13.71 5.72 13.88
CA LEU A 187 -14.88 5.17 13.19
C LEU A 187 -15.06 3.67 13.48
N VAL A 188 -13.98 2.90 13.42
CA VAL A 188 -13.99 1.47 13.75
C VAL A 188 -14.50 1.23 15.16
N THR A 189 -14.04 2.01 16.14
CA THR A 189 -14.49 1.87 17.53
C THR A 189 -15.98 2.16 17.65
N ILE A 190 -16.46 3.26 17.04
CA ILE A 190 -17.89 3.64 17.05
C ILE A 190 -18.75 2.51 16.46
N PHE A 191 -18.39 1.97 15.29
CA PHE A 191 -19.16 0.91 14.66
C PHE A 191 -19.04 -0.43 15.40
N ALA A 192 -17.87 -0.75 15.94
CA ALA A 192 -17.65 -1.99 16.65
C ALA A 192 -18.48 -2.07 17.94
N ILE A 193 -18.61 -0.98 18.69
CA ILE A 193 -19.45 -0.95 19.91
C ILE A 193 -20.92 -0.67 19.61
N SER A 194 -21.31 -0.46 18.35
CA SER A 194 -22.71 -0.21 17.98
C SER A 194 -23.52 -1.50 17.80
N PRO A 195 -24.86 -1.43 17.83
CA PRO A 195 -25.72 -2.58 17.50
C PRO A 195 -25.54 -3.08 16.06
N TRP A 196 -24.91 -2.29 15.18
CA TRP A 196 -24.66 -2.61 13.78
C TRP A 196 -23.38 -3.44 13.55
N ASN A 197 -22.65 -3.79 14.61
CA ASN A 197 -21.47 -4.64 14.50
C ASN A 197 -21.84 -5.98 13.84
N PRO A 198 -21.20 -6.36 12.71
CA PRO A 198 -21.55 -7.60 12.01
C PRO A 198 -21.43 -8.87 12.87
N LEU A 199 -20.50 -8.92 13.82
CA LEU A 199 -20.40 -10.06 14.74
C LEU A 199 -21.53 -10.09 15.77
N TYR A 200 -21.96 -8.92 16.26
CA TYR A 200 -23.11 -8.81 17.17
C TYR A 200 -24.39 -9.28 16.49
N THR A 201 -24.64 -8.80 15.27
CA THR A 201 -25.85 -9.16 14.51
C THR A 201 -25.84 -10.61 14.04
N LEU A 202 -24.67 -11.15 13.68
CA LEU A 202 -24.49 -12.58 13.42
C LEU A 202 -24.83 -13.41 14.67
N LEU A 203 -24.27 -13.09 15.83
CA LEU A 203 -24.53 -13.85 17.06
C LEU A 203 -26.01 -13.75 17.48
N ARG A 204 -26.62 -12.57 17.34
CA ARG A 204 -28.04 -12.34 17.60
C ARG A 204 -28.93 -13.18 16.68
N ALA A 205 -28.53 -13.35 15.42
CA ALA A 205 -29.25 -14.18 14.45
C ALA A 205 -29.16 -15.68 14.78
N ILE A 206 -28.04 -16.14 15.33
CA ILE A 206 -27.87 -17.53 15.78
C ILE A 206 -28.66 -17.76 17.07
N HIS A 207 -28.59 -16.82 18.00
CA HIS A 207 -29.21 -16.92 19.31
C HIS A 207 -29.69 -15.54 19.78
N ASN A 208 -31.01 -15.40 19.99
CA ASN A 208 -31.60 -14.13 20.40
C ASN A 208 -31.38 -13.86 21.90
N PHE A 209 -30.14 -13.54 22.27
CA PHE A 209 -29.74 -13.29 23.65
C PHE A 209 -30.33 -11.99 24.26
N GLU A 210 -30.97 -11.14 23.44
CA GLU A 210 -31.66 -9.95 23.93
C GLU A 210 -32.85 -10.30 24.85
N LEU A 211 -33.35 -11.55 24.76
CA LEU A 211 -34.39 -12.08 25.65
C LEU A 211 -33.95 -12.18 27.12
N TYR A 212 -32.65 -12.27 27.40
CA TYR A 212 -32.13 -12.35 28.78
C TYR A 212 -31.98 -10.98 29.46
N GLY A 213 -32.37 -9.89 28.77
CA GLY A 213 -32.36 -8.53 29.30
C GLY A 213 -31.20 -7.66 28.82
N PRO A 214 -31.27 -6.35 29.08
CA PRO A 214 -30.38 -5.36 28.49
C PRO A 214 -28.93 -5.49 28.98
N LEU A 215 -28.72 -5.95 30.22
CA LEU A 215 -27.37 -6.11 30.78
C LEU A 215 -26.58 -7.21 30.03
N VAL A 216 -27.25 -8.32 29.69
CA VAL A 216 -26.62 -9.42 28.93
C VAL A 216 -26.29 -8.96 27.52
N SER A 217 -27.23 -8.32 26.83
CA SER A 217 -27.02 -7.75 25.49
C SER A 217 -25.86 -6.74 25.47
N LEU A 218 -25.82 -5.81 26.43
CA LEU A 218 -24.75 -4.80 26.53
C LEU A 218 -23.39 -5.44 26.82
N SER A 219 -23.34 -6.49 27.65
CA SER A 219 -22.10 -7.23 27.92
C SER A 219 -21.56 -7.94 26.66
N ILE A 220 -22.44 -8.60 25.90
CA ILE A 220 -22.08 -9.26 24.64
C ILE A 220 -21.62 -8.23 23.61
N GLN A 221 -22.33 -7.11 23.50
CA GLN A 221 -21.99 -6.01 22.60
C GLN A 221 -20.63 -5.40 22.94
N ALA A 222 -20.32 -5.19 24.23
CA ALA A 222 -19.03 -4.67 24.66
C ALA A 222 -17.89 -5.65 24.35
N VAL A 223 -18.08 -6.95 24.62
CA VAL A 223 -17.08 -7.99 24.35
C VAL A 223 -16.83 -8.14 22.85
N LEU A 224 -17.88 -8.31 22.05
CA LEU A 224 -17.75 -8.41 20.60
C LEU A 224 -17.23 -7.12 19.97
N GLY A 225 -17.63 -5.97 20.50
CA GLY A 225 -17.12 -4.67 20.07
C GLY A 225 -15.63 -4.52 20.30
N PHE A 226 -15.13 -4.96 21.46
CA PHE A 226 -13.69 -4.96 21.75
C PHE A 226 -12.91 -5.85 20.77
N PHE A 227 -13.37 -7.08 20.53
CA PHE A 227 -12.71 -7.99 19.60
C PHE A 227 -12.81 -7.51 18.15
N SER A 228 -13.97 -7.02 17.71
CA SER A 228 -14.16 -6.44 16.37
C SER A 228 -13.25 -5.23 16.17
N ALA A 229 -13.20 -4.30 17.14
CA ALA A 229 -12.35 -3.12 17.05
C ALA A 229 -10.88 -3.50 16.94
N THR A 230 -10.39 -4.38 17.83
CA THR A 230 -9.01 -4.84 17.82
C THR A 230 -8.66 -5.56 16.51
N GLY A 231 -9.55 -6.45 16.04
CA GLY A 231 -9.36 -7.18 14.79
C GLY A 231 -9.31 -6.26 13.58
N VAL A 232 -10.26 -5.34 13.44
CA VAL A 232 -10.30 -4.40 12.31
C VAL A 232 -9.14 -3.41 12.36
N THR A 233 -8.75 -2.92 13.55
CA THR A 233 -7.54 -2.09 13.69
C THR A 233 -6.30 -2.84 13.24
N LEU A 234 -6.12 -4.10 13.65
CA LEU A 234 -5.01 -4.92 13.16
C LEU A 234 -5.03 -5.08 11.64
N MET A 235 -6.21 -5.30 11.06
CA MET A 235 -6.37 -5.39 9.62
C MET A 235 -5.92 -4.10 8.92
N PHE A 236 -6.35 -2.95 9.42
CA PHE A 236 -5.96 -1.66 8.86
C PHE A 236 -4.48 -1.35 9.03
N GLU A 237 -3.87 -1.63 10.18
CA GLU A 237 -2.43 -1.44 10.39
C GLU A 237 -1.59 -2.30 9.42
N THR A 238 -2.02 -3.54 9.19
CA THR A 238 -1.34 -4.43 8.25
C THR A 238 -1.48 -3.96 6.81
N LEU A 239 -2.68 -3.55 6.41
CA LEU A 239 -2.96 -2.98 5.09
C LEU A 239 -2.22 -1.66 4.89
N ASP A 240 -2.23 -0.77 5.88
CA ASP A 240 -1.54 0.52 5.86
C ASP A 240 -0.03 0.33 5.66
N LEU A 241 0.59 -0.56 6.42
CA LEU A 241 2.01 -0.86 6.24
C LEU A 241 2.30 -1.25 4.79
N CYS A 242 1.51 -2.16 4.22
CA CYS A 242 1.67 -2.61 2.83
C CYS A 242 1.42 -1.47 1.82
N LEU A 243 0.42 -0.63 2.03
CA LEU A 243 0.11 0.50 1.15
C LEU A 243 1.20 1.57 1.18
N ILE A 244 1.69 1.93 2.37
CA ILE A 244 2.82 2.86 2.54
C ILE A 244 4.05 2.33 1.82
N LEU A 245 4.30 1.03 1.94
CA LEU A 245 5.39 0.33 1.29
C LEU A 245 5.36 0.51 -0.23
N MET A 246 4.22 0.19 -0.82
CA MET A 246 3.98 0.23 -2.25
C MET A 246 4.05 1.67 -2.75
N GLY A 247 3.42 2.60 -2.03
CA GLY A 247 3.43 4.03 -2.35
C GLY A 247 4.84 4.65 -2.26
N TYR A 248 5.65 4.23 -1.29
CA TYR A 248 7.04 4.67 -1.18
C TYR A 248 7.87 4.21 -2.38
N SER A 249 7.76 2.93 -2.73
CA SER A 249 8.54 2.32 -3.82
C SER A 249 8.23 3.02 -5.16
N ILE A 250 6.93 3.09 -5.52
CA ILE A 250 6.46 3.84 -6.70
C ILE A 250 6.94 5.29 -6.68
N GLY A 251 6.85 5.93 -5.52
CA GLY A 251 7.30 7.29 -5.31
C GLY A 251 8.78 7.48 -5.58
N CYS A 252 9.60 6.57 -5.08
CA CYS A 252 11.05 6.60 -5.22
C CYS A 252 11.43 6.42 -6.70
N LEU A 253 10.86 5.44 -7.41
CA LEU A 253 11.06 5.29 -8.86
C LEU A 253 10.65 6.55 -9.64
N TYR A 254 9.50 7.13 -9.31
CA TYR A 254 9.01 8.33 -9.97
C TYR A 254 9.96 9.51 -9.77
N LEU A 255 10.39 9.78 -8.55
CA LEU A 255 11.33 10.86 -8.23
C LEU A 255 12.67 10.67 -8.92
N TRP A 256 13.25 9.47 -8.87
CA TRP A 256 14.54 9.21 -9.51
C TRP A 256 14.46 9.25 -11.04
N THR A 257 13.35 8.82 -11.63
CA THR A 257 13.12 8.95 -13.07
C THR A 257 13.09 10.43 -13.52
N MET A 258 12.61 11.34 -12.67
CA MET A 258 12.59 12.78 -12.97
C MET A 258 13.99 13.40 -13.12
N PHE A 259 15.03 12.80 -12.55
CA PHE A 259 16.42 13.23 -12.75
C PHE A 259 16.95 12.87 -14.15
N LEU A 260 16.45 11.79 -14.74
CA LEU A 260 16.80 11.38 -16.10
C LEU A 260 16.06 12.19 -17.18
N VAL A 261 15.01 12.93 -16.81
CA VAL A 261 14.26 13.77 -17.76
C VAL A 261 15.10 14.99 -18.17
N PRO A 262 15.46 15.14 -19.46
CA PRO A 262 16.24 16.28 -19.92
C PRO A 262 15.42 17.57 -19.84
N ILE A 263 16.04 18.62 -19.31
CA ILE A 263 15.45 19.97 -19.33
C ILE A 263 15.89 20.67 -20.62
N THR A 264 14.94 21.24 -21.35
CA THR A 264 15.27 22.13 -22.47
C THR A 264 15.76 23.47 -21.91
N GLY A 265 17.05 23.77 -22.08
CA GLY A 265 17.60 25.07 -21.74
C GLY A 265 17.12 26.16 -22.72
N LYS A 266 17.28 27.44 -22.34
CA LYS A 266 16.98 28.59 -23.21
C LYS A 266 17.75 28.52 -24.53
N ASP A 267 18.96 27.98 -24.50
CA ASP A 267 19.86 27.93 -25.65
C ASP A 267 19.68 26.68 -26.53
N LEU A 268 18.53 26.00 -26.45
CA LEU A 268 18.29 24.68 -27.07
C LEU A 268 19.28 23.58 -26.67
N SER A 269 20.20 23.86 -25.74
CA SER A 269 21.07 22.85 -25.16
C SER A 269 20.26 21.95 -24.23
N TYR A 270 20.35 20.65 -24.48
CA TYR A 270 19.77 19.65 -23.61
C TYR A 270 20.80 19.29 -22.55
N LYS A 271 20.48 19.62 -21.30
CA LYS A 271 21.24 19.16 -20.14
C LYS A 271 20.34 18.26 -19.33
N LEU A 272 20.88 17.15 -18.86
CA LEU A 272 20.20 16.35 -17.85
C LEU A 272 20.12 17.18 -16.56
N ARG A 273 19.06 16.99 -15.79
CA ARG A 273 18.91 17.62 -14.48
C ARG A 273 20.04 17.13 -13.57
N PRO A 274 20.26 17.74 -12.41
CA PRO A 274 21.21 18.82 -12.08
C PRO A 274 22.60 18.80 -12.78
N GLY A 275 22.68 18.63 -14.10
CA GLY A 275 23.97 18.52 -14.78
C GLY A 275 24.58 17.12 -14.72
N LEU A 276 23.74 16.09 -14.53
CA LEU A 276 24.16 14.70 -14.48
C LEU A 276 24.95 14.32 -15.75
N GLY A 277 26.17 13.81 -15.57
CA GLY A 277 27.00 13.34 -16.68
C GLY A 277 26.39 12.12 -17.39
N PHE A 278 26.72 11.91 -18.66
CA PHE A 278 26.21 10.79 -19.46
C PHE A 278 26.39 9.43 -18.77
N PHE A 279 27.59 9.16 -18.22
CA PHE A 279 27.88 7.89 -17.55
C PHE A 279 27.09 7.72 -16.25
N SER A 280 26.94 8.77 -15.44
CA SER A 280 26.12 8.75 -14.23
C SER A 280 24.64 8.52 -14.57
N ALA A 281 24.13 9.15 -15.63
CA ALA A 281 22.77 8.93 -16.11
C ALA A 281 22.52 7.49 -16.56
N VAL A 282 23.48 6.89 -17.29
CA VAL A 282 23.42 5.48 -17.70
C VAL A 282 23.43 4.56 -16.47
N LYS A 283 24.30 4.84 -15.49
CA LYS A 283 24.37 4.07 -14.24
C LYS A 283 23.08 4.19 -13.43
N MET A 284 22.55 5.40 -13.28
CA MET A 284 21.27 5.69 -12.62
C MET A 284 20.12 4.95 -13.29
N TYR A 285 20.05 4.98 -14.63
CA TYR A 285 19.05 4.22 -15.39
C TYR A 285 19.12 2.71 -15.09
N LYS A 286 20.32 2.13 -15.07
CA LYS A 286 20.51 0.70 -14.73
C LYS A 286 20.07 0.38 -13.30
N MET A 287 20.39 1.24 -12.34
CA MET A 287 19.96 1.06 -10.95
C MET A 287 18.44 1.18 -10.81
N LEU A 288 17.82 2.13 -11.50
CA LEU A 288 16.36 2.25 -11.54
C LEU A 288 15.70 1.01 -12.12
N HIS A 289 16.29 0.41 -13.14
CA HIS A 289 15.79 -0.85 -13.69
C HIS A 289 15.85 -2.00 -12.67
N VAL A 290 16.96 -2.14 -11.94
CA VAL A 290 17.08 -3.13 -10.85
C VAL A 290 16.03 -2.88 -9.76
N MET A 291 15.86 -1.61 -9.37
CA MET A 291 14.86 -1.19 -8.40
C MET A 291 13.44 -1.54 -8.88
N THR A 292 13.13 -1.35 -10.17
CA THR A 292 11.82 -1.71 -10.71
C THR A 292 11.58 -3.23 -10.72
N ILE A 293 12.61 -4.04 -11.02
CA ILE A 293 12.51 -5.51 -10.95
C ILE A 293 12.22 -5.95 -9.51
N LEU A 294 12.93 -5.36 -8.54
CA LEU A 294 12.74 -5.65 -7.12
C LEU A 294 11.32 -5.27 -6.67
N GLU A 295 10.84 -4.10 -7.10
CA GLU A 295 9.46 -3.68 -6.85
C GLU A 295 8.45 -4.63 -7.48
N GLU A 296 8.65 -5.04 -8.73
CA GLU A 296 7.77 -6.00 -9.41
C GLU A 296 7.71 -7.32 -8.64
N GLU A 297 8.83 -7.81 -8.13
CA GLU A 297 8.86 -9.03 -7.30
C GLU A 297 8.07 -8.84 -5.99
N LEU A 298 8.27 -7.72 -5.30
CA LEU A 298 7.51 -7.36 -4.10
C LEU A 298 6.00 -7.25 -4.40
N PHE A 299 5.63 -6.53 -5.46
CA PHE A 299 4.25 -6.39 -5.91
C PHE A 299 3.66 -7.73 -6.27
N ARG A 300 4.38 -8.59 -6.98
CA ARG A 300 3.89 -9.92 -7.36
C ARG A 300 3.63 -10.78 -6.13
N GLU A 301 4.46 -10.70 -5.08
CA GLU A 301 4.18 -11.37 -3.82
C GLU A 301 2.91 -10.79 -3.14
N PHE A 302 2.74 -9.46 -3.15
CA PHE A 302 1.59 -8.76 -2.57
C PHE A 302 0.26 -8.87 -3.35
N VAL A 303 0.33 -9.04 -4.67
CA VAL A 303 -0.81 -8.81 -5.57
C VAL A 303 -1.34 -10.12 -6.20
N ASN A 304 -0.70 -11.28 -6.01
CA ASN A 304 -1.13 -12.54 -6.64
C ASN A 304 -2.60 -12.95 -6.32
N PRO A 305 -3.27 -13.76 -7.18
CA PRO A 305 -4.12 -13.38 -8.32
C PRO A 305 -5.55 -12.94 -7.97
N CYS A 306 -6.09 -13.25 -6.79
CA CYS A 306 -7.49 -12.90 -6.44
C CYS A 306 -7.66 -11.41 -6.08
N LEU A 307 -6.61 -10.79 -5.55
CA LEU A 307 -6.52 -9.33 -5.39
C LEU A 307 -6.19 -8.63 -6.72
N HIS A 308 -5.41 -9.24 -7.62
CA HIS A 308 -5.15 -8.64 -8.92
C HIS A 308 -6.42 -8.44 -9.77
N HIS A 309 -7.53 -9.13 -9.50
CA HIS A 309 -8.80 -8.78 -10.16
C HIS A 309 -9.62 -7.79 -9.33
N PHE A 310 -9.73 -8.00 -8.03
CA PHE A 310 -10.56 -7.16 -7.18
C PHE A 310 -9.91 -5.82 -6.82
N THR A 311 -8.71 -5.81 -6.23
CA THR A 311 -7.97 -4.56 -5.98
C THR A 311 -7.60 -3.91 -7.29
N ALA A 312 -7.34 -4.65 -8.37
CA ALA A 312 -7.26 -3.97 -9.67
C ALA A 312 -8.60 -3.37 -10.05
N VAL A 313 -9.77 -3.99 -9.89
CA VAL A 313 -11.06 -3.32 -10.19
C VAL A 313 -11.31 -2.12 -9.28
N SER A 314 -11.04 -2.17 -7.99
CA SER A 314 -11.31 -1.05 -7.07
C SER A 314 -10.24 0.05 -7.12
N LEU A 315 -8.96 -0.30 -7.14
CA LEU A 315 -7.86 0.66 -7.35
C LEU A 315 -7.77 1.09 -8.82
N SER A 316 -8.23 0.32 -9.80
CA SER A 316 -8.42 0.81 -11.17
C SER A 316 -9.65 1.68 -11.23
N THR A 317 -10.77 1.41 -10.55
CA THR A 317 -11.92 2.33 -10.62
C THR A 317 -11.60 3.66 -9.92
N TYR A 318 -11.00 3.60 -8.73
CA TYR A 318 -10.60 4.80 -7.98
C TYR A 318 -9.36 5.48 -8.57
N GLY A 319 -8.38 4.68 -8.98
CA GLY A 319 -7.20 5.09 -9.74
C GLY A 319 -7.64 5.73 -11.04
N LEU A 320 -8.32 5.04 -11.95
CA LEU A 320 -8.88 5.58 -13.20
C LEU A 320 -9.76 6.82 -12.96
N PHE A 321 -10.49 6.96 -11.85
CA PHE A 321 -11.20 8.20 -11.54
C PHE A 321 -10.23 9.37 -11.23
N THR A 322 -9.24 9.16 -10.36
CA THR A 322 -8.23 10.17 -9.97
C THR A 322 -7.17 10.43 -11.05
N LEU A 323 -6.88 9.40 -11.84
CA LEU A 323 -5.92 9.28 -12.93
C LEU A 323 -6.59 9.70 -14.25
N LEU A 324 -7.90 9.58 -14.49
CA LEU A 324 -8.57 10.35 -15.56
C LEU A 324 -8.57 11.84 -15.21
N ALA A 325 -8.77 12.20 -13.93
CA ALA A 325 -8.67 13.58 -13.48
C ALA A 325 -7.22 14.14 -13.55
N GLN A 326 -6.19 13.31 -13.39
CA GLN A 326 -4.77 13.72 -13.47
C GLN A 326 -4.05 13.43 -14.80
N ILE A 327 -4.28 12.30 -15.49
CA ILE A 327 -3.73 11.95 -16.83
C ILE A 327 -4.39 12.74 -17.94
N SER A 328 -5.65 13.18 -17.79
CA SER A 328 -6.14 14.26 -18.65
C SER A 328 -5.22 15.50 -18.59
N ASN A 329 -4.27 15.57 -17.64
CA ASN A 329 -3.24 16.60 -17.54
C ASN A 329 -1.75 16.10 -17.59
N ASP A 330 -1.33 14.90 -17.10
CA ASP A 330 0.11 14.64 -16.80
C ASP A 330 0.80 13.30 -17.19
N ALA A 331 0.14 12.16 -17.50
CA ALA A 331 0.87 10.87 -17.67
C ALA A 331 1.17 10.41 -19.10
N GLU A 332 0.50 10.98 -20.10
CA GLU A 332 0.99 10.91 -21.49
C GLU A 332 2.45 11.39 -21.56
N THR A 333 2.80 12.33 -20.68
CA THR A 333 4.14 12.85 -20.47
C THR A 333 5.15 11.79 -20.00
N ALA A 334 4.86 10.89 -19.05
CA ALA A 334 5.89 10.01 -18.48
C ALA A 334 6.42 8.94 -19.47
N GLY A 335 5.53 8.27 -20.20
CA GLY A 335 5.91 7.31 -21.25
C GLY A 335 6.54 8.00 -22.47
N MET A 336 6.04 9.19 -22.82
CA MET A 336 6.65 10.03 -23.85
C MET A 336 8.04 10.49 -23.42
N LEU A 337 8.27 10.82 -22.14
CA LEU A 337 9.55 11.28 -21.59
C LEU A 337 10.64 10.20 -21.63
N SER A 338 10.32 8.93 -21.39
CA SER A 338 11.27 7.81 -21.54
C SER A 338 11.72 7.63 -23.00
N LYS A 339 10.77 7.61 -23.95
CA LYS A 339 11.06 7.58 -25.40
C LYS A 339 11.79 8.83 -25.86
N LEU A 340 11.41 10.00 -25.34
CA LEU A 340 12.04 11.29 -25.60
C LEU A 340 13.47 11.33 -25.06
N PHE A 341 13.74 10.73 -23.90
CA PHE A 341 15.09 10.58 -23.36
C PHE A 341 15.95 9.74 -24.31
N ILE A 342 15.52 8.53 -24.68
CA ILE A 342 16.28 7.67 -25.61
C ILE A 342 16.51 8.38 -26.95
N SER A 343 15.48 9.03 -27.49
CA SER A 343 15.56 9.80 -28.75
C SER A 343 16.52 10.99 -28.65
N ARG A 344 16.42 11.80 -27.58
CA ARG A 344 17.29 12.97 -27.37
C ARG A 344 18.73 12.57 -27.06
N MET A 345 18.96 11.54 -26.27
CA MET A 345 20.29 11.00 -26.00
C MET A 345 20.92 10.46 -27.29
N THR A 346 20.13 9.79 -28.13
CA THR A 346 20.57 9.34 -29.46
C THR A 346 20.90 10.51 -30.37
N ARG A 347 20.18 11.63 -30.28
CA ARG A 347 20.49 12.85 -31.06
C ARG A 347 21.73 13.57 -30.56
N MET A 348 21.90 13.72 -29.24
CA MET A 348 23.04 14.41 -28.63
C MET A 348 24.35 13.65 -28.74
N HIS A 349 24.29 12.33 -28.60
CA HIS A 349 25.48 11.48 -28.52
C HIS A 349 25.58 10.50 -29.68
N GLY A 350 24.70 10.61 -30.66
CA GLY A 350 24.64 9.70 -31.79
C GLY A 350 25.91 9.70 -32.62
N THR A 351 26.68 10.78 -32.66
CA THR A 351 27.95 10.84 -33.41
C THR A 351 29.02 9.90 -32.85
N ASP A 352 28.95 9.58 -31.56
CA ASP A 352 29.86 8.65 -30.89
C ASP A 352 29.37 7.20 -31.05
N LYS A 353 30.15 6.38 -31.77
CA LYS A 353 29.82 4.97 -32.06
C LYS A 353 29.61 4.13 -30.79
N TYR A 354 30.40 4.38 -29.75
CA TYR A 354 30.30 3.66 -28.48
C TYR A 354 29.02 4.06 -27.73
N ARG A 355 28.77 5.37 -27.60
CA ARG A 355 27.54 5.86 -26.92
C ARG A 355 26.28 5.42 -27.65
N ARG A 356 26.29 5.40 -28.98
CA ARG A 356 25.18 4.89 -29.79
C ARG A 356 24.92 3.41 -29.55
N ALA A 357 25.97 2.59 -29.42
CA ALA A 357 25.82 1.17 -29.10
C ALA A 357 25.21 0.97 -27.70
N VAL A 358 25.68 1.73 -26.71
CA VAL A 358 25.12 1.71 -25.35
C VAL A 358 23.65 2.12 -25.35
N LEU A 359 23.27 3.20 -26.03
CA LEU A 359 21.87 3.65 -26.11
C LEU A 359 20.95 2.66 -26.82
N ARG A 360 21.44 1.94 -27.84
CA ARG A 360 20.67 0.87 -28.51
C ARG A 360 20.45 -0.36 -27.63
N SER A 361 21.34 -0.60 -26.66
CA SER A 361 21.17 -1.69 -25.69
C SER A 361 20.21 -1.34 -24.55
N MET A 362 19.83 -0.07 -24.40
CA MET A 362 18.81 0.36 -23.44
C MET A 362 17.42 0.10 -24.02
N LEU A 363 16.72 -0.89 -23.48
CA LEU A 363 15.31 -1.07 -23.78
C LEU A 363 14.51 0.12 -23.21
N PRO A 364 13.48 0.65 -23.89
CA PRO A 364 12.55 1.58 -23.25
C PRO A 364 12.03 0.91 -21.98
N ASN A 365 12.10 1.59 -20.83
CA ASN A 365 11.77 0.99 -19.54
C ASN A 365 10.38 0.32 -19.61
N ALA A 366 10.36 -1.00 -19.71
CA ALA A 366 9.22 -1.78 -20.22
C ALA A 366 8.03 -1.70 -19.27
N ILE A 367 8.30 -1.46 -17.99
CA ILE A 367 7.31 -1.46 -16.91
C ILE A 367 6.38 -0.24 -17.00
N SER A 368 6.86 0.92 -17.47
CA SER A 368 5.94 2.04 -17.75
C SER A 368 5.00 1.73 -18.92
N LEU A 369 5.45 0.98 -19.93
CA LEU A 369 4.62 0.60 -21.07
C LEU A 369 3.66 -0.55 -20.76
N GLU A 370 4.07 -1.54 -19.97
CA GLU A 370 3.19 -2.65 -19.55
C GLU A 370 2.18 -2.21 -18.48
N PHE A 371 2.56 -1.34 -17.56
CA PHE A 371 1.62 -0.71 -16.62
C PHE A 371 0.60 0.14 -17.37
N LEU A 372 1.03 1.00 -18.31
CA LEU A 372 0.12 1.79 -19.14
C LEU A 372 -0.79 0.93 -20.04
N LYS A 373 -0.27 -0.17 -20.60
CA LYS A 373 -1.06 -1.13 -21.40
C LYS A 373 -2.07 -1.89 -20.55
N SER A 374 -1.72 -2.23 -19.31
CA SER A 374 -2.65 -2.83 -18.35
C SER A 374 -3.77 -1.87 -17.97
N VAL A 375 -3.45 -0.57 -17.78
CA VAL A 375 -4.43 0.49 -17.52
C VAL A 375 -5.38 0.71 -18.72
N ASP A 376 -4.88 0.70 -19.95
CA ASP A 376 -5.71 0.86 -21.16
C ASP A 376 -6.62 -0.36 -21.43
N THR A 377 -6.14 -1.57 -21.13
CA THR A 377 -6.95 -2.79 -21.22
C THR A 377 -8.08 -2.78 -20.17
N MET A 378 -7.81 -2.27 -18.97
CA MET A 378 -8.82 -2.11 -17.90
C MET A 378 -9.85 -1.00 -18.20
N LYS A 379 -9.46 0.06 -18.92
CA LYS A 379 -10.36 1.16 -19.34
C LYS A 379 -11.41 0.70 -20.35
N ASN A 380 -11.08 -0.25 -21.21
CA ASN A 380 -11.89 -0.62 -22.36
C ASN A 380 -12.68 -1.94 -22.20
N GLY A 381 -12.59 -2.63 -21.06
CA GLY A 381 -13.29 -3.92 -20.91
C GLY A 381 -13.32 -4.49 -19.50
N LEU A 382 -14.29 -4.05 -18.68
CA LEU A 382 -14.75 -4.77 -17.51
C LEU A 382 -16.27 -4.60 -17.38
N GLU A 383 -17.02 -5.53 -17.98
CA GLU A 383 -18.48 -5.61 -17.82
C GLU A 383 -18.86 -6.18 -16.45
N MET A 384 -19.91 -5.62 -15.83
CA MET A 384 -20.47 -6.03 -14.52
C MET A 384 -20.79 -7.54 -14.42
N ASN A 385 -21.12 -8.19 -15.55
CA ASN A 385 -21.39 -9.63 -15.61
C ASN A 385 -20.15 -10.50 -15.27
N TYR A 386 -18.94 -9.99 -15.51
CA TYR A 386 -17.71 -10.67 -15.14
C TYR A 386 -17.52 -10.70 -13.62
N PHE A 387 -17.92 -9.62 -12.93
CA PHE A 387 -17.85 -9.51 -11.48
C PHE A 387 -18.80 -10.47 -10.76
N LEU A 388 -20.03 -10.60 -11.26
CA LEU A 388 -21.02 -11.54 -10.70
C LEU A 388 -20.60 -13.00 -10.90
N ASN A 389 -20.08 -13.36 -12.09
CA ASN A 389 -19.54 -14.70 -12.34
C ASN A 389 -18.29 -15.02 -11.52
N TYR A 390 -17.49 -14.01 -11.17
CA TYR A 390 -16.32 -14.18 -10.32
C TYR A 390 -16.70 -14.44 -8.86
N ILE A 391 -17.67 -13.70 -8.31
CA ILE A 391 -18.18 -13.95 -6.94
C ILE A 391 -18.74 -15.37 -6.84
N ASP A 392 -19.49 -15.82 -7.85
CA ASP A 392 -20.03 -17.18 -7.90
C ASP A 392 -18.91 -18.25 -7.89
N ARG A 393 -17.84 -18.03 -8.67
CA ARG A 393 -16.71 -18.96 -8.76
C ARG A 393 -15.87 -19.01 -7.47
N VAL A 394 -15.64 -17.86 -6.83
CA VAL A 394 -14.92 -17.80 -5.53
C VAL A 394 -15.76 -18.43 -4.41
N SER A 395 -17.07 -18.21 -4.40
CA SER A 395 -18.00 -18.84 -3.46
C SER A 395 -17.95 -20.38 -3.60
N ASN A 396 -17.96 -20.89 -4.83
CA ASN A 396 -17.87 -22.33 -5.11
C ASN A 396 -16.52 -22.95 -4.73
N ILE A 397 -15.39 -22.28 -4.97
CA ILE A 397 -14.06 -22.76 -4.57
C ILE A 397 -13.93 -22.77 -3.03
N THR A 398 -14.45 -21.74 -2.37
CA THR A 398 -14.45 -21.65 -0.90
C THR A 398 -15.31 -22.75 -0.28
N ALA A 399 -16.49 -23.00 -0.85
CA ALA A 399 -17.35 -24.12 -0.46
C ALA A 399 -16.66 -25.48 -0.67
N THR A 400 -15.96 -25.66 -1.78
CA THR A 400 -15.22 -26.90 -2.07
C THR A 400 -14.06 -27.12 -1.10
N LEU A 401 -13.31 -26.07 -0.76
CA LEU A 401 -12.22 -26.12 0.22
C LEU A 401 -12.71 -26.37 1.65
N LEU A 402 -13.91 -25.90 2.00
CA LEU A 402 -14.54 -26.15 3.31
C LEU A 402 -15.12 -27.56 3.44
N VAL A 403 -15.42 -28.25 2.34
CA VAL A 403 -15.97 -29.61 2.33
C VAL A 403 -14.87 -30.68 2.15
N ALA A 404 -13.72 -30.31 1.58
CA ALA A 404 -12.62 -31.23 1.28
C ALA A 404 -11.53 -31.34 2.36
N GLY A 405 -11.62 -30.59 3.46
CA GLY A 405 -10.77 -30.71 4.65
C GLY A 405 -11.61 -31.11 5.86
#